data_AF-A0A653EZI8-F1
#
_entry.id   AF-A0A653EZI8-F1
#
_cell.length_a   1.000
_cell.length_b   1.000
_cell.length_c   1.000
_cell.angle_alpha   90.00
_cell.angle_beta   90.00
_cell.angle_gamma   90.00
#
_symmetry.space_group_name_H-M   'P 1'
#
loop_
_entity.id
_entity.type
_entity.pdbx_description
1 polymer ?
#
loop_
_entity_poly.entity_id
_entity_poly.type
_entity_poly.pdbx_seq_one_letter_code
_entity_poly.pdbx_strand_id
1 'polypeptide(L)'
;MRQSIAAVPIEVPGSNWVEIARGHTRKCRLYWVQIIPTIASESTPQQLLFFDRNTPLGSPTPDPKPYITVLPPGDDTVTVQYRWRVGGDPECCPSGMGTVRFQIGLDGKLKALGPIPHS
;
A
#
# COMPACT_ATOMS: atom_id res chain seq x y z
N MET A 1 -3.91 12.87 8.49
CA MET A 1 -3.34 11.49 8.42
C MET A 1 -4.11 10.49 9.29
N ARG A 2 -4.16 10.63 10.62
CA ARG A 2 -4.90 9.68 11.50
C ARG A 2 -6.38 9.50 11.10
N GLN A 3 -7.06 10.58 10.70
CA GLN A 3 -8.45 10.52 10.23
C GLN A 3 -8.64 9.70 8.94
N SER A 4 -7.63 9.60 8.08
CA SER A 4 -7.74 8.87 6.81
C SER A 4 -7.63 7.36 7.00
N ILE A 5 -6.94 6.91 8.06
CA ILE A 5 -6.86 5.49 8.42
C ILE A 5 -8.23 5.00 8.90
N ALA A 6 -8.92 5.80 9.72
CA ALA A 6 -10.25 5.47 10.22
C ALA A 6 -11.34 5.39 9.15
N ALA A 7 -11.09 5.96 7.96
CA ALA A 7 -12.02 5.93 6.82
C ALA A 7 -11.86 4.68 5.94
N VAL A 8 -10.81 3.86 6.16
CA VAL A 8 -10.64 2.59 5.44
C VAL A 8 -11.61 1.57 6.03
N PRO A 9 -12.50 0.96 5.21
CA PRO A 9 -13.40 -0.09 5.69
C PRO A 9 -12.63 -1.20 6.42
N ILE A 10 -13.18 -1.68 7.53
CA ILE A 10 -12.59 -2.80 8.28
C ILE A 10 -13.02 -4.09 7.57
N GLU A 11 -12.08 -4.78 6.96
CA GLU A 11 -12.35 -6.03 6.23
C GLU A 11 -12.37 -7.26 7.12
N VAL A 12 -11.63 -7.24 8.24
CA VAL A 12 -11.58 -8.32 9.22
C VAL A 12 -12.44 -7.91 10.42
N PRO A 13 -13.65 -8.48 10.59
CA PRO A 13 -14.55 -8.12 11.69
C PRO A 13 -13.86 -8.25 13.06
N GLY A 14 -14.05 -7.25 13.92
CA GLY A 14 -13.45 -7.22 15.26
C GLY A 14 -11.97 -6.80 15.30
N SER A 15 -11.37 -6.44 14.17
CA SER A 15 -10.02 -5.87 14.12
C SER A 15 -10.04 -4.34 14.02
N ASN A 16 -8.89 -3.70 14.28
CA ASN A 16 -8.66 -2.29 13.96
C ASN A 16 -7.46 -2.17 13.02
N TRP A 17 -7.43 -1.12 12.20
CA TRP A 17 -6.24 -0.78 11.42
C TRP A 17 -5.14 -0.22 12.32
N VAL A 18 -3.94 -0.79 12.22
CA VAL A 18 -2.72 -0.26 12.85
C VAL A 18 -1.71 0.11 11.80
N GLU A 19 -1.02 1.23 12.01
CA GLU A 19 0.11 1.65 11.19
C GLU A 19 1.33 0.79 11.53
N ILE A 20 1.95 0.19 10.50
CA ILE A 20 3.18 -0.61 10.65
C ILE A 20 4.39 0.03 10.00
N ALA A 21 4.18 0.90 9.02
CA ALA A 21 5.25 1.62 8.34
C ALA A 21 4.74 2.91 7.72
N ARG A 22 5.67 3.86 7.55
CA ARG A 22 5.43 5.12 6.84
C ARG A 22 6.69 5.60 6.14
N GLY A 23 6.52 6.47 5.15
CA GLY A 23 7.63 7.12 4.49
C GLY A 23 7.19 8.17 3.49
N HIS A 24 8.15 8.66 2.72
CA HIS A 24 7.92 9.62 1.66
C HIS A 24 9.02 9.56 0.60
N THR A 25 8.78 10.19 -0.54
CA THR A 25 9.78 10.37 -1.60
C THR A 25 10.87 11.36 -1.17
N ARG A 26 12.04 11.36 -1.83
CA ARG A 26 13.17 12.23 -1.42
C ARG A 26 12.84 13.72 -1.49
N LYS A 27 11.92 14.14 -2.37
CA LYS A 27 11.44 15.53 -2.45
C LYS A 27 10.32 15.86 -1.45
N CYS A 28 10.00 14.96 -0.52
CA CYS A 28 9.05 15.21 0.58
C CYS A 28 7.67 15.69 0.09
N ARG A 29 7.17 15.15 -1.03
CA ARG A 29 5.85 15.49 -1.58
C ARG A 29 4.87 14.34 -1.45
N LEU A 30 5.22 13.17 -1.99
CA LEU A 30 4.38 11.98 -1.91
C LEU A 30 4.75 11.18 -0.66
N TYR A 31 3.82 11.12 0.28
CA TYR A 31 3.91 10.36 1.53
C TYR A 31 3.06 9.10 1.44
N TRP A 32 3.41 8.11 2.23
CA TRP A 32 2.65 6.87 2.34
C TRP A 32 2.61 6.35 3.78
N VAL A 33 1.54 5.62 4.10
CA VAL A 33 1.39 4.82 5.33
C VAL A 33 0.88 3.46 4.96
N GLN A 34 1.50 2.43 5.54
CA GLN A 34 1.08 1.05 5.44
C GLN A 34 0.36 0.65 6.73
N ILE A 35 -0.81 0.05 6.57
CA ILE A 35 -1.65 -0.42 7.66
C ILE A 35 -1.99 -1.92 7.51
N ILE A 36 -2.14 -2.59 8.65
CA ILE A 36 -2.62 -3.97 8.75
C ILE A 36 -3.72 -4.04 9.82
N PRO A 37 -4.65 -5.01 9.76
CA PRO A 37 -5.54 -5.27 10.88
C PRO A 37 -4.76 -5.81 12.09
N THR A 38 -5.24 -5.55 13.30
CA THR A 38 -4.64 -6.03 14.57
C THR A 38 -4.54 -7.55 14.70
N ILE A 39 -5.32 -8.29 13.90
CA ILE A 39 -5.27 -9.75 13.82
C ILE A 39 -4.48 -10.08 12.56
N ALA A 40 -3.25 -10.58 12.71
CA ALA A 40 -2.33 -10.79 11.60
C ALA A 40 -1.78 -12.23 11.52
N SER A 41 -1.78 -12.76 10.32
CA SER A 41 -1.04 -13.90 9.78
C SER A 41 -0.17 -13.43 8.62
N GLU A 42 0.66 -14.31 8.05
CA GLU A 42 1.55 -13.98 6.92
C GLU A 42 0.78 -13.45 5.68
N SER A 43 -0.42 -13.97 5.43
CA SER A 43 -1.33 -13.54 4.33
C SER A 43 -2.34 -12.49 4.73
N THR A 44 -2.15 -11.82 5.87
CA THR A 44 -3.10 -10.79 6.29
C THR A 44 -3.13 -9.63 5.30
N PRO A 45 -4.34 -9.23 4.84
CA PRO A 45 -4.48 -8.11 3.93
C PRO A 45 -3.95 -6.82 4.53
N GLN A 46 -3.25 -6.06 3.71
CA GLN A 46 -2.60 -4.80 4.08
C GLN A 46 -3.10 -3.72 3.14
N GLN A 47 -3.15 -2.48 3.62
CA GLN A 47 -3.52 -1.34 2.80
C GLN A 47 -2.39 -0.32 2.80
N LEU A 48 -2.14 0.29 1.64
CA LEU A 48 -1.23 1.41 1.49
C LEU A 48 -2.04 2.68 1.23
N LEU A 49 -1.81 3.72 2.02
CA LEU A 49 -2.49 5.01 1.88
C LEU A 49 -1.49 6.06 1.44
N PHE A 50 -1.83 6.82 0.40
CA PHE A 50 -0.98 7.88 -0.14
C PHE A 50 -1.49 9.27 0.23
N PHE A 51 -0.55 10.22 0.34
CA PHE A 51 -0.81 11.60 0.67
C PHE A 51 0.08 12.55 -0.15
N ASP A 52 -0.44 13.69 -0.59
CA ASP A 52 0.39 14.87 -0.90
C ASP A 52 0.60 15.62 0.41
N ARG A 53 1.77 15.43 1.03
CA ARG A 53 2.05 15.87 2.40
C ARG A 53 1.01 15.34 3.39
N ASN A 54 0.07 16.19 3.80
CA ASN A 54 -0.99 15.84 4.75
C ASN A 54 -2.36 15.63 4.09
N THR A 55 -2.47 15.86 2.78
CA THR A 55 -3.72 15.72 2.01
C THR A 55 -3.86 14.28 1.52
N PRO A 56 -4.93 13.56 1.90
CA PRO A 56 -5.12 12.18 1.46
C PRO A 56 -5.36 12.11 -0.06
N LEU A 57 -4.67 11.18 -0.72
CA LEU A 57 -4.87 10.83 -2.13
C LEU A 57 -5.60 9.49 -2.30
N GLY A 58 -5.70 8.70 -1.22
CA GLY A 58 -6.39 7.41 -1.20
C GLY A 58 -5.45 6.20 -1.25
N SER A 59 -6.02 5.01 -1.37
CA SER A 59 -5.29 3.77 -1.58
C SER A 59 -5.06 3.50 -3.07
N PRO A 60 -3.98 2.79 -3.45
CA PRO A 60 -3.74 2.42 -4.84
C PRO A 60 -4.69 1.31 -5.30
N THR A 61 -5.21 0.50 -4.38
CA THR A 61 -6.15 -0.59 -4.63
C THR A 61 -7.43 -0.36 -3.82
N PRO A 62 -8.62 -0.65 -4.37
CA PRO A 62 -9.86 -0.59 -3.59
C PRO A 62 -9.82 -1.62 -2.46
N ASP A 63 -9.43 -2.85 -2.80
CA ASP A 63 -9.30 -3.96 -1.85
C ASP A 63 -7.85 -4.08 -1.34
N PRO A 64 -7.63 -4.22 -0.02
CA PRO A 64 -6.38 -4.62 0.62
C PRO A 64 -5.78 -5.89 0.04
N LYS A 65 -4.45 -5.93 0.02
CA LYS A 65 -3.68 -7.07 -0.51
C LYS A 65 -2.61 -7.50 0.49
N PRO A 66 -2.31 -8.80 0.60
CA PRO A 66 -1.20 -9.26 1.42
C PRO A 66 0.16 -8.99 0.75
N TYR A 67 1.23 -9.18 1.51
CA TYR A 67 2.62 -9.14 1.03
C TYR A 67 3.00 -7.87 0.26
N ILE A 68 2.57 -6.71 0.76
CA ILE A 68 2.93 -5.41 0.21
C ILE A 68 4.27 -4.97 0.81
N THR A 69 5.22 -4.61 -0.05
CA THR A 69 6.50 -4.05 0.38
C THR A 69 6.74 -2.74 -0.34
N VAL A 70 6.97 -1.66 0.42
CA VAL A 70 7.43 -0.39 -0.16
C VAL A 70 8.96 -0.44 -0.30
N LEU A 71 9.45 -0.28 -1.53
CA LEU A 71 10.89 -0.28 -1.82
C LEU A 71 11.52 1.08 -1.48
N PRO A 72 12.87 1.19 -1.42
CA PRO A 72 13.54 2.44 -1.10
C PRO A 72 13.05 3.62 -1.94
N PRO A 73 12.97 4.83 -1.34
CA PRO A 73 12.29 5.96 -1.95
C PRO A 73 13.01 6.46 -3.20
N GLY A 74 12.24 6.72 -4.26
CA GLY A 74 12.67 7.53 -5.39
C GLY A 74 12.51 9.03 -5.10
N ASP A 75 12.90 9.87 -6.06
CA ASP A 75 12.83 11.33 -5.88
C ASP A 75 11.39 11.82 -5.83
N ASP A 76 10.59 11.42 -6.81
CA ASP A 76 9.18 11.80 -6.98
C ASP A 76 8.22 10.60 -6.96
N THR A 77 8.76 9.38 -6.92
CA THR A 77 7.97 8.15 -7.01
C THR A 77 8.15 7.26 -5.79
N VAL A 78 7.06 6.59 -5.40
CA VAL A 78 7.07 5.49 -4.44
C VAL A 78 6.92 4.19 -5.25
N THR A 79 7.90 3.29 -5.13
CA THR A 79 7.84 1.97 -5.77
C THR A 79 7.29 0.97 -4.78
N VAL A 80 6.23 0.26 -5.17
CA VAL A 80 5.59 -0.77 -4.34
C VAL A 80 5.76 -2.11 -5.04
N GLN A 81 6.25 -3.09 -4.30
CA GLN A 81 6.25 -4.49 -4.69
C GLN A 81 4.99 -5.15 -4.11
N TYR A 82 4.27 -5.85 -4.99
CA TYR A 82 3.17 -6.73 -4.64
C TYR A 82 3.63 -8.17 -4.85
N ARG A 83 3.31 -9.05 -3.90
CA ARG A 83 3.52 -10.49 -4.04
C ARG A 83 2.20 -11.24 -3.87
N TRP A 84 2.10 -12.40 -4.52
CA TRP A 84 0.92 -13.26 -4.43
C TRP A 84 1.33 -14.73 -4.56
N ARG A 85 0.51 -15.61 -3.99
CA ARG A 85 0.70 -17.05 -4.08
C ARG A 85 0.34 -17.50 -5.50
N VAL A 86 1.16 -18.36 -6.08
CA VAL A 86 0.92 -19.01 -7.37
C VAL A 86 0.74 -20.50 -7.14
N GLY A 87 -0.35 -21.07 -7.64
CA GLY A 87 -0.65 -22.49 -7.47
C GLY A 87 -0.69 -22.91 -5.99
N GLY A 88 0.17 -23.85 -5.61
CA GLY A 88 0.24 -24.43 -4.26
C GLY A 88 1.22 -23.75 -3.30
N ASP A 89 1.74 -22.55 -3.62
CA ASP A 89 2.67 -21.82 -2.75
C ASP A 89 2.18 -21.80 -1.29
N PRO A 90 3.01 -22.06 -0.27
CA PRO A 90 2.61 -21.89 1.12
C PRO A 90 2.47 -20.40 1.48
N GLU A 91 1.79 -20.11 2.59
CA GLU A 91 1.50 -18.73 3.03
C GLU A 91 2.78 -17.90 3.24
N CYS A 92 3.81 -18.47 3.87
CA CYS A 92 5.08 -17.78 4.12
C CYS A 92 5.80 -17.28 2.86
N CYS A 93 5.50 -17.88 1.71
CA CYS A 93 6.46 -17.95 0.62
C CYS A 93 5.78 -17.80 -0.76
N PRO A 94 5.11 -16.67 -1.02
CA PRO A 94 4.54 -16.39 -2.35
C PRO A 94 5.64 -16.21 -3.41
N SER A 95 5.52 -16.92 -4.53
CA SER A 95 6.47 -16.86 -5.64
C SER A 95 6.14 -15.77 -6.67
N GLY A 96 4.85 -15.43 -6.80
CA GLY A 96 4.39 -14.35 -7.67
C GLY A 96 4.83 -12.99 -7.16
N MET A 97 5.33 -12.13 -8.04
CA MET A 97 5.71 -10.77 -7.70
C MET A 97 5.60 -9.81 -8.87
N GLY A 98 5.34 -8.55 -8.57
CA GLY A 98 5.38 -7.44 -9.52
C GLY A 98 5.61 -6.13 -8.81
N THR A 99 6.01 -5.10 -9.57
CA THR A 99 6.21 -3.76 -9.01
C THR A 99 5.44 -2.73 -9.81
N VAL A 100 5.01 -1.67 -9.12
CA VAL A 100 4.41 -0.48 -9.74
C VAL A 100 4.91 0.75 -9.02
N ARG A 101 5.14 1.82 -9.78
CA ARG A 101 5.53 3.12 -9.24
C ARG A 101 4.31 4.02 -9.15
N PHE A 102 4.21 4.76 -8.06
CA PHE A 102 3.19 5.77 -7.85
C PHE A 102 3.82 7.15 -7.81
N GLN A 103 3.13 8.12 -8.40
CA GLN A 103 3.46 9.54 -8.31
C GLN A 103 2.19 10.37 -8.12
N ILE A 104 2.36 11.66 -7.90
CA ILE A 104 1.27 12.62 -8.00
C ILE A 104 1.21 13.12 -9.45
N GLY A 105 0.06 12.93 -10.08
CA GLY A 105 -0.21 13.40 -11.44
C GLY A 105 -0.24 14.93 -11.54
N LEU A 106 -0.26 15.43 -12.78
CA LEU A 106 -0.41 16.87 -13.03
C LEU A 106 -1.76 17.41 -12.53
N ASP A 107 -2.75 16.53 -12.39
CA ASP A 107 -4.06 16.78 -11.81
C ASP A 107 -4.07 16.75 -10.27
N GLY A 108 -2.92 16.53 -9.64
CA GLY A 108 -2.79 16.44 -8.19
C GLY A 108 -3.28 15.12 -7.59
N LYS A 109 -3.66 14.13 -8.41
CA LYS A 109 -4.17 12.83 -7.95
C LYS A 109 -3.07 11.79 -7.90
N LEU A 110 -3.31 10.72 -7.14
CA LEU A 110 -2.44 9.53 -7.18
C LEU A 110 -2.50 8.92 -8.59
N LYS A 111 -1.33 8.68 -9.19
CA LYS A 111 -1.18 8.05 -10.50
C LYS A 111 -0.24 6.85 -10.43
N ALA A 112 -0.72 5.70 -10.87
CA ALA A 112 0.12 4.54 -11.13
C ALA A 112 0.87 4.69 -12.46
N LEU A 113 2.16 4.36 -12.46
CA LEU A 113 3.05 4.36 -13.64
C LEU A 113 3.25 2.93 -14.13
N GLY A 114 2.14 2.29 -14.48
CA GLY A 114 2.06 0.89 -14.87
C GLY A 114 0.83 0.23 -14.28
N PRO A 115 0.49 -0.99 -14.74
CA PRO A 115 -0.58 -1.77 -14.15
C PRO A 115 -0.21 -2.16 -12.71
N ILE A 116 -1.20 -2.17 -11.82
CA ILE A 116 -1.02 -2.76 -10.49
C ILE A 116 -1.05 -4.28 -10.66
N PRO A 117 0.03 -5.00 -10.29
CA PRO A 117 0.09 -6.45 -10.46
C PRO A 117 -1.02 -7.13 -9.67
N HIS A 118 -1.68 -8.12 -10.29
CA HIS A 118 -2.71 -8.94 -9.65
C HIS A 118 -3.78 -8.06 -8.95
N SER A 119 -4.16 -6.96 -9.64
CA SER A 119 -5.19 -6.02 -9.17
C SER A 119 -6.56 -6.66 -9.15
#